data_AF-A8RB05-F1
#
_entry.id   AF-A8RB05-F1
#
_cell.length_a   1.000
_cell.length_b   1.000
_cell.length_c   1.000
_cell.angle_alpha   90.00
_cell.angle_beta   90.00
_cell.angle_gamma   90.00
#
_symmetry.space_group_name_H-M   'P 1'
#
loop_
_entity.id
_entity.type
_entity.pdbx_description
1 polymer ?
#
loop_
_entity_poly.entity_id
_entity_poly.type
_entity_poly.pdbx_seq_one_letter_code
_entity_poly.pdbx_strand_id
1 'polypeptide(L)'
;MLMLLDICKTHRQRYGYLIRQKRIALGMTQKRLIEKTNHAISIRSYIALENGKVLQDMENYDLLFAILHIQYNYECDLDPKLEPILSKLFHGWNTYDKVLCEACYKKLIQMLTPYQRYSWEAAMITCCQILQRNLNNEIELSAQEYDWLLSFYLAFPNTIQSILATVLYSYQYNFPHDSQCLHTPIL
;
A
#
# COMPACT_ATOMS: atom_id res chain seq x y z
N MET A 1 14.78 -14.04 -25.16
CA MET A 1 14.93 -12.56 -25.24
C MET A 1 13.80 -11.97 -24.40
N LEU A 2 14.05 -11.72 -23.12
CA LEU A 2 13.09 -11.03 -22.25
C LEU A 2 13.08 -9.56 -22.70
N MET A 3 11.96 -9.09 -23.24
CA MET A 3 11.73 -7.65 -23.36
C MET A 3 11.70 -7.10 -21.94
N LEU A 4 12.72 -6.33 -21.57
CA LEU A 4 12.68 -5.44 -20.41
C LEU A 4 11.57 -4.43 -20.68
N LEU A 5 10.36 -4.71 -20.21
CA LEU A 5 9.28 -3.74 -20.22
C LEU A 5 9.60 -2.74 -19.11
N ASP A 6 9.97 -1.53 -19.49
CA ASP A 6 10.44 -0.51 -18.56
C ASP A 6 9.38 -0.17 -17.51
N ILE A 7 9.71 -0.36 -16.23
CA ILE A 7 8.88 0.09 -15.11
C ILE A 7 9.06 1.59 -14.95
N CYS A 8 7.98 2.35 -15.14
CA CYS A 8 8.03 3.81 -15.00
C CYS A 8 8.45 4.23 -13.58
N LYS A 9 8.97 5.46 -13.43
CA LYS A 9 9.58 5.92 -12.18
C LYS A 9 8.60 5.92 -11.00
N THR A 10 7.36 6.35 -11.20
CA THR A 10 6.32 6.37 -10.16
C THR A 10 6.00 4.96 -9.67
N HIS A 11 5.92 4.00 -10.60
CA HIS A 11 5.73 2.60 -10.26
C HIS A 11 6.94 2.07 -9.48
N ARG A 12 8.17 2.34 -9.90
CA ARG A 12 9.38 1.91 -9.16
C ARG A 12 9.41 2.43 -7.72
N GLN A 13 8.91 3.64 -7.47
CA GLN A 13 8.80 4.18 -6.12
C GLN A 13 7.76 3.43 -5.27
N ARG A 14 6.53 3.28 -5.77
CA ARG A 14 5.47 2.58 -5.02
C ARG A 14 5.80 1.10 -4.76
N TYR A 15 6.45 0.45 -5.74
CA TYR A 15 6.89 -0.93 -5.60
C TYR A 15 8.04 -1.08 -4.59
N GLY A 16 8.85 -0.06 -4.33
CA GLY A 16 9.81 -0.07 -3.21
C GLY A 16 9.11 -0.27 -1.85
N TYR A 17 7.99 0.39 -1.63
CA TYR A 17 7.17 0.19 -0.43
C TYR A 17 6.47 -1.18 -0.42
N LEU A 18 5.98 -1.64 -1.57
CA LEU A 18 5.37 -2.98 -1.70
C LEU A 18 6.38 -4.11 -1.42
N ILE A 19 7.62 -3.96 -1.90
CA ILE A 19 8.75 -4.86 -1.64
C ILE A 19 9.00 -4.96 -0.14
N ARG A 20 9.08 -3.82 0.57
CA ARG A 20 9.20 -3.79 2.02
C ARG A 20 8.08 -4.58 2.69
N GLN A 21 6.85 -4.38 2.25
CA GLN A 21 5.70 -5.09 2.83
C GLN A 21 5.75 -6.60 2.62
N LYS A 22 5.98 -7.04 1.39
CA LYS A 22 6.08 -8.47 1.08
C LYS A 22 7.24 -9.13 1.82
N ARG A 23 8.38 -8.44 1.95
CA ARG A 23 9.51 -8.94 2.73
C ARG A 23 9.14 -9.14 4.20
N ILE A 24 8.50 -8.16 4.84
CA ILE A 24 8.09 -8.24 6.25
C ILE A 24 7.06 -9.36 6.44
N ALA A 25 6.08 -9.47 5.56
CA ALA A 25 5.06 -10.53 5.60
C ALA A 25 5.66 -11.95 5.49
N LEU A 26 6.78 -12.10 4.77
CA LEU A 26 7.53 -13.35 4.66
C LEU A 26 8.53 -13.58 5.82
N GLY A 27 8.57 -12.71 6.84
CA GLY A 27 9.48 -12.82 7.97
C GLY A 27 10.97 -12.69 7.57
N MET A 28 11.26 -12.03 6.45
CA MET A 28 12.63 -11.90 5.95
C MET A 28 13.28 -10.61 6.43
N THR A 29 14.52 -10.70 6.91
CA THR A 29 15.35 -9.51 7.14
C THR A 29 15.88 -8.95 5.82
N GLN A 30 16.26 -7.68 5.79
CA GLN A 30 16.86 -7.07 4.60
C GLN A 30 18.14 -7.82 4.19
N LYS A 31 18.98 -8.20 5.16
CA LYS A 31 20.19 -9.00 4.94
C LYS A 31 19.89 -10.32 4.24
N ARG A 32 18.92 -11.09 4.76
CA ARG A 32 18.53 -12.38 4.19
C ARG A 32 18.00 -12.25 2.75
N LEU A 33 17.30 -11.17 2.44
CA LEU A 33 16.84 -10.92 1.08
C LEU A 33 18.01 -10.62 0.13
N ILE A 34 18.98 -9.81 0.56
CA ILE A 34 20.18 -9.50 -0.24
C ILE A 34 21.05 -10.73 -0.49
N GLU A 35 21.13 -11.65 0.47
CA GLU A 35 21.79 -12.94 0.25
C GLU A 35 21.06 -13.75 -0.83
N LYS A 36 19.72 -13.74 -0.85
CA LYS A 36 18.91 -14.39 -1.90
C LYS A 36 19.04 -13.75 -3.28
N THR A 37 19.44 -12.48 -3.36
CA THR A 37 19.77 -11.83 -4.64
C THR A 37 21.21 -12.12 -5.09
N ASN A 38 21.93 -13.04 -4.43
CA ASN A 38 23.36 -13.28 -4.64
C ASN A 38 24.19 -11.99 -4.57
N HIS A 39 23.80 -11.06 -3.69
CA HIS A 39 24.43 -9.74 -3.54
C HIS A 39 24.42 -8.87 -4.80
N ALA A 40 23.54 -9.13 -5.77
CA ALA A 40 23.34 -8.27 -6.94
C ALA A 40 22.98 -6.82 -6.55
N ILE A 41 22.32 -6.66 -5.39
CA ILE A 41 21.94 -5.36 -4.82
C ILE A 41 22.70 -5.15 -3.51
N SER A 42 23.37 -4.01 -3.35
CA SER A 42 23.99 -3.66 -2.07
C SER A 42 22.94 -3.36 -0.99
N ILE A 43 23.24 -3.70 0.27
CA ILE A 43 22.33 -3.46 1.40
C ILE A 43 21.89 -1.99 1.52
N ARG A 44 22.80 -1.05 1.26
CA ARG A 44 22.51 0.39 1.29
C ARG A 44 21.51 0.78 0.22
N SER A 45 21.67 0.26 -1.00
CA SER A 45 20.75 0.54 -2.10
C SER A 45 19.38 -0.08 -1.86
N TYR A 46 19.35 -1.29 -1.28
CA TYR A 46 18.12 -1.95 -0.91
C TYR A 46 17.36 -1.20 0.20
N ILE A 47 18.05 -0.71 1.25
CA ILE A 47 17.45 0.15 2.27
C ILE A 47 16.87 1.42 1.64
N ALA A 48 17.60 2.05 0.71
CA ALA A 48 17.11 3.23 0.01
C ALA A 48 15.86 2.93 -0.83
N LEU A 49 15.83 1.77 -1.50
CA LEU A 49 14.69 1.28 -2.27
C LEU A 49 13.42 1.14 -1.42
N GLU A 50 13.52 0.50 -0.25
CA GLU A 50 12.38 0.34 0.67
C GLU A 50 11.84 1.66 1.23
N ASN A 51 12.60 2.74 1.06
CA ASN A 51 12.23 4.11 1.43
C ASN A 51 11.84 4.96 0.21
N GLY A 52 11.56 4.35 -0.94
CA GLY A 52 11.04 5.02 -2.14
C GLY A 52 12.11 5.63 -3.04
N LYS A 53 13.39 5.31 -2.86
CA LYS A 53 14.41 5.59 -3.88
C LYS A 53 14.33 4.55 -4.99
N VAL A 54 14.70 4.97 -6.20
CA VAL A 54 14.62 4.12 -7.39
C VAL A 54 15.99 3.53 -7.70
N LEU A 55 16.06 2.21 -7.89
CA LEU A 55 17.27 1.58 -8.41
C LEU A 55 17.42 1.92 -9.89
N GLN A 56 18.66 2.16 -10.34
CA GLN A 56 18.95 2.46 -11.73
C GLN A 56 18.75 1.24 -12.62
N ASP A 57 19.29 0.11 -12.18
CA ASP A 57 19.23 -1.17 -12.89
C ASP A 57 17.88 -1.86 -12.65
N MET A 58 17.18 -2.11 -13.76
CA MET A 58 15.82 -2.66 -13.77
C MET A 58 15.79 -4.17 -13.53
N GLU A 59 16.86 -4.90 -13.86
CA GLU A 59 16.95 -6.36 -13.64
C GLU A 59 16.83 -6.70 -12.15
N ASN A 60 17.27 -5.75 -11.29
CA ASN A 60 17.10 -5.86 -9.84
C ASN A 60 15.64 -5.86 -9.39
N TYR A 61 14.74 -5.18 -10.11
CA TYR A 61 13.31 -5.22 -9.80
C TYR A 61 12.72 -6.58 -10.15
N ASP A 62 13.05 -7.14 -11.32
CA ASP A 62 12.58 -8.46 -11.73
C ASP A 62 13.06 -9.55 -10.76
N LEU A 63 14.32 -9.48 -10.32
CA LEU A 63 14.87 -10.39 -9.31
C LEU A 63 14.12 -10.30 -7.97
N LEU A 64 13.88 -9.07 -7.48
CA LEU A 64 13.14 -8.86 -6.24
C LEU A 64 11.69 -9.33 -6.36
N PHE A 65 11.05 -9.09 -7.52
CA PHE A 65 9.69 -9.52 -7.77
C PHE A 65 9.57 -11.05 -7.80
N ALA A 66 10.53 -11.74 -8.41
CA ALA A 66 10.57 -13.20 -8.40
C ALA A 66 10.71 -13.77 -6.97
N ILE A 67 11.63 -13.22 -6.16
CA ILE A 67 11.86 -13.69 -4.78
C ILE A 67 10.65 -13.43 -3.86
N LEU A 68 9.98 -12.29 -4.05
CA LEU A 68 8.88 -11.84 -3.19
C LEU A 68 7.49 -12.20 -3.74
N HIS A 69 7.44 -12.93 -4.85
CA HIS A 69 6.21 -13.28 -5.57
C HIS A 69 5.33 -12.06 -5.87
N ILE A 70 5.95 -10.97 -6.31
CA ILE A 70 5.26 -9.76 -6.72
C ILE A 70 4.92 -9.87 -8.21
N GLN A 71 3.65 -9.68 -8.53
CA GLN A 71 3.15 -9.63 -9.89
C GLN A 71 3.00 -8.17 -10.32
N TYR A 72 3.79 -7.74 -11.29
CA TYR A 72 3.73 -6.40 -11.86
C TYR A 72 2.84 -6.35 -13.10
N ASN A 73 2.04 -5.30 -13.23
CA ASN A 73 1.14 -5.10 -14.36
C ASN A 73 1.87 -4.46 -15.55
N TYR A 74 2.38 -5.29 -16.45
CA TYR A 74 2.97 -4.87 -17.71
C TYR A 74 1.94 -4.62 -18.83
N GLU A 75 0.66 -4.94 -18.59
CA GLU A 75 -0.38 -4.93 -19.63
C GLU A 75 -1.06 -3.57 -19.77
N CYS A 76 -1.19 -2.82 -18.68
CA CYS A 76 -1.88 -1.54 -18.68
C CYS A 76 -1.32 -0.60 -17.61
N ASP A 77 -0.95 0.62 -18.01
CA ASP A 77 -0.78 1.72 -17.07
C ASP A 77 -2.17 2.24 -16.65
N LEU A 78 -2.51 2.09 -15.38
CA LEU A 78 -3.78 2.50 -14.80
C LEU A 78 -3.74 3.90 -14.20
N ASP A 79 -2.56 4.49 -13.98
CA ASP A 79 -2.42 5.78 -13.30
C ASP A 79 -3.24 6.89 -13.99
N PRO A 80 -3.22 7.05 -15.34
CA PRO A 80 -4.03 8.06 -16.02
C PRO A 80 -5.55 7.83 -15.90
N LYS A 81 -5.98 6.58 -15.71
CA LYS A 81 -7.40 6.20 -15.56
C LYS A 81 -7.89 6.35 -14.11
N LEU A 82 -6.98 6.18 -13.15
CA LEU A 82 -7.24 6.38 -11.73
C LEU A 82 -7.44 7.85 -11.39
N GLU A 83 -6.60 8.74 -11.96
CA GLU A 83 -6.55 10.15 -11.57
C GLU A 83 -7.93 10.84 -11.55
N PRO A 84 -8.77 10.77 -12.60
CA PRO A 84 -10.08 11.44 -12.57
C PRO A 84 -11.04 10.89 -11.49
N ILE A 85 -10.89 9.62 -11.11
CA ILE A 85 -11.71 9.00 -10.06
C ILE A 85 -11.17 9.41 -8.68
N LEU A 86 -9.85 9.42 -8.51
CA LEU A 86 -9.19 9.87 -7.29
C LEU A 86 -9.47 11.35 -7.01
N SER A 87 -9.41 12.24 -8.01
CA SER A 87 -9.73 13.66 -7.81
C SER A 87 -11.19 13.84 -7.36
N LYS A 88 -12.14 13.06 -7.91
CA LYS A 88 -13.55 13.08 -7.48
C LYS A 88 -13.73 12.52 -6.07
N LEU A 89 -13.04 11.43 -5.75
CA LEU A 89 -13.04 10.87 -4.40
C LEU A 89 -12.51 11.89 -3.38
N PHE A 90 -11.41 12.58 -3.69
CA PHE A 90 -10.85 13.61 -2.83
C PHE A 90 -11.84 14.76 -2.60
N HIS A 91 -12.53 15.20 -3.66
CA HIS A 91 -13.57 16.21 -3.55
C HIS A 91 -14.73 15.75 -2.66
N GLY A 92 -15.25 14.54 -2.88
CA GLY A 92 -16.32 13.98 -2.07
C GLY A 92 -15.92 13.84 -0.60
N TRP A 93 -14.68 13.40 -0.35
CA TRP A 93 -14.15 13.25 1.01
C TRP A 93 -14.11 14.59 1.75
N ASN A 94 -13.57 15.64 1.11
CA ASN A 94 -13.44 16.97 1.72
C ASN A 94 -14.78 17.71 1.86
N THR A 95 -15.79 17.31 1.10
CA THR A 95 -17.16 17.87 1.18
C THR A 95 -18.09 17.01 2.04
N TYR A 96 -17.56 15.94 2.66
CA TYR A 96 -18.33 14.96 3.43
C TYR A 96 -19.48 14.30 2.63
N ASP A 97 -19.40 14.29 1.30
CA ASP A 97 -20.36 13.63 0.43
C ASP A 97 -20.08 12.12 0.39
N LYS A 98 -20.76 11.40 1.30
CA LYS A 98 -20.65 9.94 1.40
C LYS A 98 -21.12 9.21 0.14
N VAL A 99 -22.17 9.71 -0.53
CA VAL A 99 -22.72 9.07 -1.73
C VAL A 99 -21.71 9.15 -2.87
N LEU A 100 -21.07 10.31 -3.05
CA LEU A 100 -20.02 10.48 -4.04
C LEU A 100 -18.79 9.61 -3.73
N CYS A 101 -18.37 9.55 -2.46
CA CYS A 101 -17.25 8.71 -2.04
C CYS A 101 -17.53 7.22 -2.31
N GLU A 102 -18.72 6.73 -1.94
CA GLU A 102 -19.12 5.35 -2.17
C GLU A 102 -19.14 5.00 -3.67
N ALA A 103 -19.70 5.89 -4.50
CA ALA A 103 -19.70 5.73 -5.96
C ALA A 103 -18.27 5.67 -6.52
N CYS A 104 -17.35 6.49 -5.99
CA CYS A 104 -15.94 6.46 -6.39
C CYS A 104 -15.26 5.15 -5.98
N TYR A 105 -15.45 4.66 -4.75
CA TYR A 105 -14.88 3.36 -4.33
C TYR A 105 -15.40 2.21 -5.19
N LYS A 106 -16.72 2.13 -5.45
CA LYS A 106 -17.29 1.12 -6.36
C LYS A 106 -16.65 1.17 -7.73
N LYS A 107 -16.46 2.37 -8.29
CA LYS A 107 -15.84 2.55 -9.61
C LYS A 107 -14.36 2.16 -9.62
N LEU A 108 -13.59 2.52 -8.57
CA LEU A 108 -12.19 2.11 -8.41
C LEU A 108 -12.08 0.58 -8.38
N ILE A 109 -12.88 -0.08 -7.54
CA ILE A 109 -12.89 -1.54 -7.40
C ILE A 109 -13.23 -2.21 -8.75
N GLN A 110 -14.30 -1.76 -9.42
CA GLN A 110 -14.71 -2.30 -10.73
C GLN A 110 -13.61 -2.16 -11.78
N MET A 111 -12.93 -1.00 -11.82
CA MET A 111 -11.85 -0.75 -12.77
C MET A 111 -10.61 -1.62 -12.50
N LEU A 112 -10.31 -1.88 -11.22
CA LEU A 112 -9.14 -2.64 -10.80
C LEU A 112 -9.36 -4.16 -10.85
N THR A 113 -10.60 -4.63 -10.74
CA THR A 113 -10.95 -6.07 -10.66
C THR A 113 -10.36 -6.91 -11.80
N PRO A 114 -10.36 -6.47 -13.08
CA PRO A 114 -9.71 -7.23 -14.17
C PRO A 114 -8.21 -7.46 -13.94
N TYR A 115 -7.56 -6.62 -13.14
CA TYR A 115 -6.13 -6.61 -12.85
C TYR A 115 -5.80 -7.17 -11.46
N GLN A 116 -6.76 -7.78 -10.75
CA GLN A 116 -6.60 -8.25 -9.37
C GLN A 116 -5.48 -9.29 -9.15
N ARG A 117 -4.98 -9.91 -10.21
CA ARG A 117 -3.80 -10.81 -10.13
C ARG A 117 -2.50 -10.07 -9.86
N TYR A 118 -2.45 -8.77 -10.16
CA TYR A 118 -1.28 -7.92 -9.94
C TYR A 118 -1.27 -7.37 -8.52
N SER A 119 -0.08 -7.36 -7.92
CA SER A 119 0.06 -7.22 -6.47
C SER A 119 -0.34 -5.85 -5.94
N TRP A 120 -0.13 -4.79 -6.71
CA TRP A 120 -0.50 -3.43 -6.29
C TRP A 120 -2.01 -3.21 -6.44
N GLU A 121 -2.58 -3.65 -7.55
CA GLU A 121 -4.01 -3.58 -7.85
C GLU A 121 -4.83 -4.36 -6.83
N ALA A 122 -4.39 -5.57 -6.47
CA ALA A 122 -5.00 -6.35 -5.39
C ALA A 122 -5.02 -5.57 -4.07
N ALA A 123 -3.90 -4.95 -3.69
CA ALA A 123 -3.82 -4.15 -2.47
C ALA A 123 -4.72 -2.90 -2.55
N MET A 124 -4.78 -2.25 -3.71
CA MET A 124 -5.62 -1.07 -3.94
C MET A 124 -7.12 -1.43 -3.83
N ILE A 125 -7.53 -2.60 -4.36
CA ILE A 125 -8.90 -3.13 -4.19
C ILE A 125 -9.21 -3.37 -2.71
N THR A 126 -8.34 -4.09 -1.99
CA THR A 126 -8.53 -4.35 -0.54
C THR A 126 -8.65 -3.05 0.24
N CYS A 127 -7.79 -2.06 -0.04
CA CYS A 127 -7.85 -0.75 0.59
C CYS A 127 -9.19 -0.06 0.33
N CYS A 128 -9.65 -0.01 -0.93
CA CYS A 128 -10.96 0.58 -1.25
C CYS A 128 -12.12 -0.14 -0.56
N GLN A 129 -12.09 -1.46 -0.45
CA GLN A 129 -13.13 -2.23 0.24
C GLN A 129 -13.19 -1.89 1.74
N ILE A 130 -12.03 -1.81 2.40
CA ILE A 130 -11.95 -1.43 3.82
C ILE A 130 -12.47 0.01 4.01
N LEU A 131 -12.01 0.95 3.18
CA LEU A 131 -12.42 2.35 3.25
C LEU A 131 -13.92 2.55 2.97
N GLN A 132 -14.47 1.83 1.99
CA GLN A 132 -15.90 1.86 1.68
C GLN A 132 -16.75 1.38 2.87
N ARG A 133 -16.33 0.28 3.51
CA ARG A 133 -17.01 -0.26 4.70
C ARG A 133 -16.94 0.71 5.89
N ASN A 134 -15.79 1.34 6.08
CA ASN A 134 -15.60 2.34 7.14
C ASN A 134 -16.44 3.61 6.91
N LEU A 135 -16.54 4.10 5.68
CA LEU A 135 -17.33 5.28 5.30
C LEU A 135 -18.81 5.17 5.71
N ASN A 136 -19.38 3.97 5.57
CA ASN A 136 -20.77 3.70 5.88
C ASN A 136 -21.03 3.52 7.38
N ASN A 137 -20.00 3.67 8.24
CA ASN A 137 -20.05 3.38 9.67
C ASN A 137 -20.53 1.96 9.99
N GLU A 138 -20.45 1.04 9.02
CA GLU A 138 -20.98 -0.32 9.18
C GLU A 138 -20.11 -1.15 10.11
N ILE A 139 -18.78 -0.97 10.04
CA ILE A 139 -17.80 -1.74 10.82
C ILE A 139 -16.57 -0.86 11.10
N GLU A 140 -16.17 -0.76 12.38
CA GLU A 140 -14.91 -0.14 12.78
C GLU A 140 -13.70 -0.92 12.23
N LEU A 141 -12.59 -0.23 12.02
CA LEU A 141 -11.37 -0.86 11.54
C LEU A 141 -10.90 -1.91 12.56
N SER A 142 -10.60 -3.14 12.14
CA SER A 142 -9.96 -4.12 13.04
C SER A 142 -8.47 -3.82 13.23
N ALA A 143 -7.86 -4.32 14.31
CA ALA A 143 -6.42 -4.18 14.54
C ALA A 143 -5.58 -4.75 13.37
N GLN A 144 -6.02 -5.86 12.78
CA GLN A 144 -5.35 -6.45 11.62
C GLN A 144 -5.43 -5.54 10.38
N GLU A 145 -6.58 -4.91 10.14
CA GLU A 145 -6.73 -3.97 9.03
C GLU A 145 -5.97 -2.68 9.27
N TYR A 146 -5.91 -2.21 10.52
CA TYR A 146 -5.07 -1.09 10.92
C TYR A 146 -3.60 -1.35 10.58
N ASP A 147 -3.05 -2.46 11.07
CA ASP A 147 -1.66 -2.83 10.81
C ASP A 147 -1.41 -2.99 9.31
N TRP A 148 -2.34 -3.64 8.61
CA TRP A 148 -2.25 -3.83 7.17
C TRP A 148 -2.24 -2.49 6.42
N LEU A 149 -3.17 -1.58 6.70
CA LEU A 149 -3.25 -0.27 6.03
C LEU A 149 -2.02 0.60 6.33
N LEU A 150 -1.57 0.62 7.59
CA LEU A 150 -0.37 1.35 8.00
C LEU A 150 0.85 0.85 7.23
N SER A 151 0.92 -0.47 7.03
CA SER A 151 2.01 -1.10 6.32
C SER A 151 2.02 -0.72 4.82
N PHE A 152 0.86 -0.65 4.17
CA PHE A 152 0.75 -0.29 2.75
C PHE A 152 0.68 1.21 2.47
N TYR A 153 0.52 2.06 3.48
CA TYR A 153 0.23 3.49 3.36
C TYR A 153 1.03 4.19 2.24
N LEU A 154 2.37 4.07 2.26
CA LEU A 154 3.24 4.76 1.30
C LEU A 154 3.17 4.19 -0.13
N ALA A 155 2.62 2.99 -0.32
CA ALA A 155 2.44 2.39 -1.64
C ALA A 155 1.20 2.92 -2.38
N PHE A 156 0.30 3.62 -1.71
CA PHE A 156 -0.93 4.13 -2.32
C PHE A 156 -0.78 5.55 -2.88
N PRO A 157 -1.66 5.98 -3.81
CA PRO A 157 -1.68 7.36 -4.30
C PRO A 157 -1.95 8.37 -3.18
N ASN A 158 -1.47 9.61 -3.34
CA ASN A 158 -1.58 10.65 -2.31
C ASN A 158 -3.01 10.90 -1.82
N THR A 159 -4.00 10.87 -2.71
CA THR A 159 -5.41 10.99 -2.34
C THR A 159 -5.83 9.92 -1.33
N ILE A 160 -5.43 8.68 -1.57
CA ILE A 160 -5.76 7.55 -0.70
C ILE A 160 -5.00 7.68 0.61
N GLN A 161 -3.73 8.09 0.56
CA GLN A 161 -2.95 8.41 1.77
C GLN A 161 -3.64 9.46 2.64
N SER A 162 -4.16 10.54 2.07
CA SER A 162 -4.88 11.58 2.82
C SER A 162 -6.12 11.03 3.53
N ILE A 163 -6.89 10.18 2.86
CA ILE A 163 -8.08 9.53 3.44
C ILE A 163 -7.66 8.55 4.55
N LEU A 164 -6.64 7.72 4.28
CA LEU A 164 -6.10 6.77 5.26
C LEU A 164 -5.58 7.47 6.50
N ALA A 165 -4.94 8.63 6.37
CA ALA A 165 -4.45 9.39 7.52
C ALA A 165 -5.60 9.74 8.48
N THR A 166 -6.76 10.16 7.96
CA THR A 166 -7.95 10.41 8.78
C THR A 166 -8.50 9.13 9.40
N VAL A 167 -8.66 8.06 8.63
CA VAL A 167 -9.23 6.78 9.12
C VAL A 167 -8.33 6.13 10.18
N LEU A 168 -7.02 6.09 9.95
CA LEU A 168 -6.05 5.54 10.90
C LEU A 168 -5.98 6.39 12.18
N TYR A 169 -6.06 7.72 12.06
CA TYR A 169 -6.13 8.59 13.22
C TYR A 169 -7.40 8.37 14.05
N SER A 170 -8.56 8.26 13.40
CA SER A 170 -9.82 7.96 14.09
C SER A 170 -9.77 6.62 14.85
N TYR A 171 -9.15 5.60 14.25
CA TYR A 171 -8.93 4.32 14.95
C TYR A 171 -8.05 4.49 16.20
N GLN A 172 -6.94 5.22 16.11
CA GLN A 172 -6.08 5.47 17.26
C GLN A 172 -6.78 6.28 18.35
N TYR A 173 -7.54 7.31 17.98
CA TYR A 173 -8.25 8.17 18.93
C TYR A 173 -9.33 7.43 19.71
N ASN A 174 -10.03 6.50 19.05
CA ASN A 174 -11.07 5.67 19.68
C ASN A 174 -10.47 4.50 20.48
N PHE A 175 -9.16 4.27 20.39
CA PHE A 175 -8.49 3.29 21.23
C PHE A 175 -8.54 3.80 22.68
N PRO A 176 -8.98 2.99 23.66
CA PRO A 176 -8.97 3.41 25.05
C PRO A 176 -7.52 3.68 25.48
N HIS A 177 -7.15 4.96 25.52
CA HIS A 177 -5.86 5.42 26.04
C HIS A 177 -5.80 5.37 27.57
N ASP A 178 -6.90 4.97 28.22
CA ASP A 178 -7.00 4.76 29.66
C ASP A 178 -6.31 3.46 30.07
N SER A 179 -5.01 3.56 30.31
CA SER A 179 -4.34 2.73 31.31
C SER A 179 -3.65 3.63 32.33
N GLN A 180 -4.43 4.16 33.27
CA GLN A 180 -3.97 4.35 34.65
C GLN A 180 -3.66 2.98 35.30
N CYS A 181 -2.76 2.21 34.69
CA CYS A 181 -2.08 1.08 35.33
C CYS A 181 -0.62 1.47 35.61
N LEU A 182 -0.39 2.72 35.97
CA LEU A 182 0.84 3.17 36.62
C LEU A 182 0.51 3.34 38.11
N HIS A 183 1.09 2.44 38.92
CA HIS A 183 1.08 2.38 40.39
C HIS A 183 -0.11 1.68 41.07
N THR A 184 -0.12 0.36 41.02
CA THR A 184 -0.36 -0.42 42.25
C THR A 184 1.01 -0.73 42.85
N PRO A 185 1.40 -0.13 43.99
CA PRO A 185 2.51 -0.67 44.75
C PRO A 185 2.10 -2.05 45.24
N ILE A 186 2.85 -3.07 44.82
CA ILE A 186 2.88 -4.34 45.54
C ILE A 186 3.51 -4.03 46.89
N LEU A 187 2.77 -4.36 47.94
CA LEU A 187 3.03 -4.27 49.39
C LEU A 187 4.49 -4.08 49.81
#